data_AF-A0A024S6C2-F1
#
_entry.id   AF-A0A024S6C2-F1
#
_cell.length_a   1.000
_cell.length_b   1.000
_cell.length_c   1.000
_cell.angle_alpha   90.00
_cell.angle_beta   90.00
_cell.angle_gamma   90.00
#
_symmetry.space_group_name_H-M   'P 1'
#
loop_
_entity.id
_entity.type
_entity.pdbx_description
1 polymer ?
#
loop_
_entity_poly.entity_id
_entity_poly.type
_entity_poly.pdbx_seq_one_letter_code
_entity_poly.pdbx_strand_id
1 'polypeptide(L)'
;MGAGRFFCVALPLLLTIGSIGTLLYAVLAGVAHENLKLIQVDLSDLSVSPVSFKSLVSRAEFNIKEIQTDNITAEALGLHKYYDLTLWGSCSSDDKKKWECSKSQFDWASKQINASDITEGGTTIQLPKDVKDALKAFQKLIKWSEVAFIVALIGLGLELLIGIFSNFSRAVSCLTWFESVVTTILVIIACSLSTATVAIIAGVVQGSKSLYGAKVHLDGRFLAVIWIGAAFCIGASLFWIFTICCCAPE
;
A
#
# COMPACT_ATOMS: atom_id res chain seq x y z
N MET A 1 -12.67 44.81 0.27
CA MET A 1 -12.71 43.67 -0.66
C MET A 1 -11.53 42.68 -0.49
N GLY A 2 -10.59 42.89 0.46
CA GLY A 2 -9.41 42.01 0.61
C GLY A 2 -9.59 40.76 1.49
N ALA A 3 -10.43 40.80 2.53
CA ALA A 3 -10.53 39.69 3.49
C ALA A 3 -11.11 38.41 2.87
N GLY A 4 -12.21 38.51 2.11
CA GLY A 4 -12.83 37.34 1.46
C GLY A 4 -11.89 36.61 0.49
N ARG A 5 -11.08 37.37 -0.26
CA ARG A 5 -10.08 36.82 -1.19
C ARG A 5 -8.92 36.13 -0.48
N PHE A 6 -8.47 36.67 0.65
CA PHE A 6 -7.46 36.02 1.47
C PHE A 6 -7.93 34.64 1.98
N PHE A 7 -9.17 34.56 2.48
CA PHE A 7 -9.74 33.28 2.91
C PHE A 7 -9.97 32.30 1.74
N CYS A 8 -10.42 32.79 0.58
CA CYS A 8 -10.60 31.98 -0.64
C CYS A 8 -9.34 31.25 -1.08
N VAL A 9 -8.15 31.83 -0.87
CA VAL A 9 -6.86 31.24 -1.27
C VAL A 9 -6.16 30.53 -0.11
N ALA A 10 -6.28 31.05 1.11
CA ALA A 10 -5.66 30.44 2.28
C ALA A 10 -6.27 29.07 2.61
N LEU A 11 -7.59 28.90 2.48
CA LEU A 11 -8.25 27.64 2.78
C LEU A 11 -7.81 26.48 1.88
N PRO A 12 -7.84 26.58 0.54
CA PRO A 12 -7.35 25.50 -0.31
C PRO A 12 -5.86 25.22 -0.05
N LEU A 13 -5.02 26.25 0.15
CA LEU A 13 -3.61 26.04 0.50
C LEU A 13 -3.42 25.26 1.81
N LEU A 14 -4.19 25.57 2.86
CA LEU A 14 -4.14 24.83 4.11
C LEU A 14 -4.58 23.37 3.95
N LEU A 15 -5.59 23.13 3.12
CA LEU A 15 -6.05 21.77 2.80
C LEU A 15 -5.01 20.99 1.99
N THR A 16 -4.37 21.62 0.99
CA THR A 16 -3.26 21.03 0.23
C THR A 16 -2.09 20.69 1.15
N ILE A 17 -1.72 21.57 2.09
CA ILE A 17 -0.70 21.29 3.12
C ILE A 17 -1.11 20.11 4.00
N GLY A 18 -2.37 20.04 4.44
CA GLY A 18 -2.91 18.91 5.20
C GLY A 18 -2.85 17.59 4.43
N SER A 19 -3.19 17.62 3.14
CA SER A 19 -3.07 16.47 2.22
C SER A 19 -1.61 16.01 2.09
N ILE A 20 -0.69 16.93 1.83
CA ILE A 20 0.75 16.63 1.75
C ILE A 20 1.24 16.02 3.06
N GLY A 21 0.92 16.62 4.21
CA GLY A 21 1.39 16.15 5.52
C GLY A 21 0.91 14.73 5.83
N THR A 22 -0.36 14.44 5.57
CA THR A 22 -0.94 13.10 5.82
C THR A 22 -0.38 12.04 4.86
N LEU A 23 -0.26 12.35 3.58
CA LEU A 23 0.31 11.43 2.58
C LEU A 23 1.81 11.20 2.80
N LEU A 24 2.59 12.25 3.10
CA LEU A 24 4.00 12.10 3.45
C LEU A 24 4.17 11.27 4.71
N TYR A 25 3.34 11.50 5.74
CA TYR A 25 3.38 10.69 6.95
C TYR A 25 3.13 9.21 6.64
N ALA A 26 2.10 8.89 5.85
CA ALA A 26 1.82 7.51 5.44
C ALA A 26 2.98 6.88 4.65
N VAL A 27 3.55 7.63 3.70
CA VAL A 27 4.64 7.16 2.84
C VAL A 27 5.94 6.97 3.62
N LEU A 28 6.33 7.95 4.44
CA LEU A 28 7.59 7.94 5.20
C LEU A 28 7.55 6.97 6.37
N ALA A 29 6.41 6.81 7.04
CA ALA A 29 6.27 5.83 8.10
C ALA A 29 6.51 4.40 7.59
N GLY A 30 6.11 4.12 6.34
CA GLY A 30 6.46 2.87 5.66
C GLY A 30 7.95 2.70 5.36
N VAL A 31 8.72 3.78 5.23
CA VAL A 31 10.19 3.72 5.03
C VAL A 31 10.92 3.47 6.34
N ALA A 32 10.45 4.10 7.43
CA ALA A 32 11.04 3.99 8.76
C ALA A 32 10.61 2.71 9.51
N HIS A 33 9.67 1.94 8.96
CA HIS A 33 9.04 0.78 9.62
C HIS A 33 8.43 1.11 10.98
N GLU A 34 8.04 2.37 11.20
CA GLU A 34 7.48 2.84 12.47
C GLU A 34 5.96 3.03 12.39
N ASN A 35 5.24 2.34 13.29
CA ASN A 35 3.85 2.61 13.72
C ASN A 35 2.74 2.70 12.65
N LEU A 36 3.05 2.51 11.36
CA LEU A 36 2.08 2.47 10.27
C LEU A 36 2.37 1.31 9.32
N LYS A 37 1.66 0.22 9.55
CA LYS A 37 1.76 -1.00 8.76
C LYS A 37 0.65 -0.97 7.71
N LEU A 38 0.94 -1.48 6.51
CA LEU A 38 -0.11 -1.69 5.53
C LEU A 38 -0.98 -2.86 5.99
N ILE A 39 -0.31 -3.96 6.36
CA ILE A 39 -0.93 -5.23 6.76
C ILE A 39 0.04 -5.97 7.70
N GLN A 40 -0.51 -6.64 8.71
CA GLN A 40 0.19 -7.63 9.51
C GLN A 40 -0.37 -9.03 9.23
N VAL A 41 0.48 -9.93 8.78
CA VAL A 41 0.17 -11.34 8.57
C VAL A 41 0.67 -12.14 9.76
N ASP A 42 -0.22 -12.91 10.36
CA ASP A 42 0.04 -13.79 11.49
C ASP A 42 -0.04 -15.25 11.03
N LEU A 43 1.10 -15.92 11.10
CA LEU A 43 1.30 -17.31 10.73
C LEU A 43 1.55 -18.19 11.97
N SER A 44 1.36 -17.70 13.20
CA SER A 44 1.63 -18.50 14.40
C SER A 44 0.72 -19.74 14.51
N ASP A 45 -0.49 -19.64 13.95
CA ASP A 45 -1.47 -20.73 13.89
C ASP A 45 -1.41 -21.50 12.56
N LEU A 46 -0.34 -21.30 11.76
CA LEU A 46 -0.20 -21.97 10.47
C LEU A 46 0.06 -23.47 10.69
N SER A 47 -0.93 -24.30 10.37
CA SER A 47 -0.80 -25.76 10.37
C SER A 47 -1.23 -26.33 9.03
N VAL A 48 -0.28 -26.84 8.27
CA VAL A 48 -0.56 -27.52 6.99
C VAL A 48 -0.78 -28.99 7.27
N SER A 49 -2.01 -29.46 7.06
CA SER A 49 -2.30 -30.88 7.13
C SER A 49 -1.52 -31.62 6.02
N PRO A 50 -0.90 -32.77 6.33
CA PRO A 50 -0.14 -33.53 5.33
C PRO A 50 -0.99 -33.94 4.12
N VAL A 51 -2.31 -34.01 4.25
CA VAL A 51 -3.25 -34.35 3.17
C VAL A 51 -3.40 -33.22 2.14
N SER A 52 -3.44 -31.96 2.59
CA SER A 52 -3.42 -30.80 1.69
C SER A 52 -2.04 -30.59 1.05
N PHE A 53 -0.98 -30.92 1.77
CA PHE A 53 0.37 -30.96 1.19
C PHE A 53 0.49 -32.08 0.14
N LYS A 54 -0.11 -33.24 0.40
CA LYS A 54 -0.15 -34.38 -0.52
C LYS A 54 -0.98 -34.10 -1.78
N SER A 55 -2.02 -33.28 -1.74
CA SER A 55 -2.78 -32.91 -2.96
C SER A 55 -2.02 -31.90 -3.83
N LEU A 56 -1.16 -31.07 -3.22
CA LEU A 56 -0.20 -30.19 -3.91
C LEU A 56 0.96 -31.00 -4.50
N VAL A 57 1.49 -31.97 -3.75
CA VAL A 57 2.56 -32.87 -4.18
C VAL A 57 2.08 -33.92 -5.18
N SER A 58 0.86 -34.46 -5.08
CA SER A 58 0.34 -35.44 -6.05
C SER A 58 0.01 -34.83 -7.42
N ARG A 59 -0.03 -33.49 -7.55
CA ARG A 59 -0.11 -32.79 -8.85
C ARG A 59 1.26 -32.50 -9.47
N ALA A 60 2.34 -32.64 -8.70
CA ALA A 60 3.72 -32.47 -9.15
C ALA A 60 4.42 -33.83 -8.99
N GLU A 61 4.56 -34.61 -10.07
CA GLU A 61 5.06 -36.00 -10.08
C GLU A 61 6.32 -36.26 -9.22
N PHE A 62 6.14 -36.45 -7.91
CA PHE A 62 7.21 -36.79 -6.98
C PHE A 62 6.84 -38.03 -6.17
N ASN A 63 7.73 -39.02 -6.22
CA ASN A 63 7.75 -40.16 -5.32
C ASN A 63 8.42 -39.74 -4.01
N ILE A 64 7.65 -39.21 -3.06
CA ILE A 64 8.14 -39.02 -1.69
C ILE A 64 7.93 -40.34 -0.93
N LYS A 65 9.01 -41.09 -0.74
CA LYS A 65 9.12 -42.08 0.35
C LYS A 65 9.35 -41.29 1.64
N GLU A 66 8.54 -41.59 2.66
CA GLU A 66 8.45 -40.94 3.98
C GLU A 66 7.84 -39.53 4.00
N ILE A 67 6.51 -39.47 4.13
CA ILE A 67 5.81 -38.31 4.66
C ILE A 67 5.57 -38.60 6.14
N GLN A 68 6.23 -37.84 7.02
CA GLN A 68 5.90 -37.79 8.45
C GLN A 68 4.44 -37.36 8.62
N THR A 69 3.73 -38.04 9.52
CA THR A 69 2.30 -37.88 9.81
C THR A 69 1.96 -36.63 10.64
N ASP A 70 2.92 -35.75 10.87
CA ASP A 70 2.76 -34.58 11.74
C ASP A 70 2.38 -33.33 10.94
N ASN A 71 1.62 -32.44 11.58
CA ASN A 71 1.22 -31.16 10.98
C ASN A 71 2.46 -30.31 10.70
N ILE A 72 2.63 -29.85 9.47
CA ILE A 72 3.75 -28.97 9.10
C ILE A 72 3.43 -27.56 9.61
N THR A 73 4.24 -27.08 10.55
CA THR A 73 4.17 -25.72 11.12
C THR A 73 5.04 -24.74 10.33
N ALA A 74 4.82 -23.42 10.49
CA ALA A 74 5.62 -22.39 9.82
C ALA A 74 7.14 -22.52 10.05
N GLU A 75 7.55 -22.94 11.26
CA GLU A 75 8.96 -23.20 11.60
C GLU A 75 9.56 -24.37 10.83
N ALA A 76 8.77 -25.41 10.53
CA ALA A 76 9.21 -26.54 9.71
C ALA A 76 9.40 -26.18 8.23
N LEU A 77 8.82 -25.05 7.80
CA LEU A 77 8.97 -24.46 6.46
C LEU A 77 10.05 -23.36 6.42
N GLY A 78 10.74 -23.11 7.54
CA GLY A 78 11.71 -22.02 7.65
C GLY A 78 11.10 -20.61 7.56
N LEU A 79 9.78 -20.48 7.78
CA LEU A 79 9.08 -19.19 7.76
C LEU A 79 8.95 -18.59 9.17
N HIS A 80 9.01 -17.26 9.24
CA HIS A 80 8.76 -16.52 10.47
C HIS A 80 7.27 -16.51 10.84
N LYS A 81 6.97 -16.35 12.13
CA LYS A 81 5.58 -16.35 12.63
C LYS A 81 4.80 -15.08 12.30
N TYR A 82 5.47 -13.93 12.23
CA TYR A 82 4.84 -12.64 11.96
C TYR A 82 5.52 -11.93 10.80
N TYR A 83 4.71 -11.38 9.90
CA TYR A 83 5.16 -10.53 8.81
C TYR A 83 4.38 -9.23 8.79
N ASP A 84 5.09 -8.11 8.83
CA ASP A 84 4.53 -6.79 8.58
C ASP A 84 4.92 -6.35 7.18
N LEU A 85 3.91 -5.97 6.40
CA LEU A 85 4.09 -5.45 5.05
C LEU A 85 3.84 -3.95 5.09
N THR A 86 4.76 -3.20 4.51
CA THR A 86 4.65 -1.75 4.30
C THR A 86 4.64 -1.45 2.82
N LEU A 87 4.47 -0.17 2.45
CA LEU A 87 4.58 0.25 1.06
C LEU A 87 5.99 0.02 0.50
N TRP A 88 7.04 0.13 1.33
CA TRP A 88 8.44 0.17 0.88
C TRP A 88 9.31 -1.03 1.29
N GLY A 89 8.76 -1.96 2.06
CA GLY A 89 9.47 -3.14 2.53
C GLY A 89 8.60 -4.07 3.37
N SER A 90 9.24 -5.11 3.88
CA SER A 90 8.67 -6.03 4.87
C SER A 90 9.53 -6.10 6.13
N CYS A 91 8.91 -6.44 7.25
CA CYS A 91 9.59 -6.86 8.46
C CYS A 91 9.06 -8.23 8.90
N SER A 92 9.96 -9.09 9.39
CA SER A 92 9.60 -10.39 9.96
C SER A 92 9.95 -10.46 11.44
N SER A 93 9.22 -11.29 12.18
CA SER A 93 9.50 -11.55 13.60
C SER A 93 8.99 -12.93 14.01
N ASP A 94 9.75 -13.64 14.86
CA ASP A 94 9.34 -14.93 15.44
C ASP A 94 8.58 -14.75 16.76
N ASP A 95 9.00 -13.81 17.60
CA ASP A 95 8.49 -13.62 18.97
C ASP A 95 7.87 -12.23 19.23
N LYS A 96 7.62 -11.44 18.17
CA LYS A 96 7.21 -10.01 18.22
C LYS A 96 8.17 -9.04 18.93
N LYS A 97 9.27 -9.55 19.52
CA LYS A 97 10.24 -8.78 20.32
C LYS A 97 11.41 -8.25 19.49
N LYS A 98 11.81 -8.98 18.45
CA LYS A 98 12.88 -8.59 17.53
C LYS A 98 12.32 -8.62 16.12
N TRP A 99 12.42 -7.49 15.43
CA TRP A 99 11.94 -7.33 14.06
C TRP A 99 13.15 -7.25 13.14
N GLU A 100 13.22 -8.16 12.18
CA GLU A 100 14.19 -8.10 11.09
C GLU A 100 13.51 -7.44 9.89
N CYS A 101 13.89 -6.19 9.64
CA CYS A 101 13.30 -5.40 8.57
C CYS A 101 14.19 -5.38 7.34
N SER A 102 13.56 -5.56 6.19
CA SER A 102 14.17 -5.32 4.90
C SER A 102 14.56 -3.85 4.75
N LYS A 103 15.66 -3.61 4.02
CA LYS A 103 16.00 -2.28 3.52
C LYS A 103 14.91 -1.76 2.58
N SER A 104 14.34 -0.61 2.93
CA SER A 104 13.30 0.07 2.14
C SER A 104 13.82 0.40 0.74
N GLN A 105 13.11 -0.04 -0.30
CA GLN A 105 13.51 0.16 -1.69
C GLN A 105 12.30 0.24 -2.62
N PHE A 106 12.43 0.98 -3.73
CA PHE A 106 11.44 0.95 -4.80
C PHE A 106 11.33 -0.45 -5.41
N ASP A 107 10.10 -0.88 -5.66
CA ASP A 107 9.75 -2.18 -6.22
C ASP A 107 10.33 -3.34 -5.37
N TRP A 108 10.26 -3.19 -4.03
CA TRP A 108 10.82 -4.19 -3.11
C TRP A 108 10.10 -5.55 -3.24
N ALA A 109 8.78 -5.53 -3.47
CA ALA A 109 7.96 -6.72 -3.52
C ALA A 109 8.39 -7.67 -4.66
N SER A 110 8.73 -7.15 -5.84
CA SER A 110 9.19 -8.01 -6.95
C SER A 110 10.62 -8.54 -6.74
N LYS A 111 11.44 -7.84 -5.95
CA LYS A 111 12.82 -8.24 -5.66
C LYS A 111 12.93 -9.25 -4.53
N GLN A 112 12.01 -9.19 -3.56
CA GLN A 112 12.07 -10.03 -2.36
C GLN A 112 11.11 -11.20 -2.38
N ILE A 113 9.98 -11.05 -3.06
CA ILE A 113 8.99 -12.11 -3.16
C ILE A 113 9.18 -12.77 -4.52
N ASN A 114 9.71 -13.99 -4.55
CA ASN A 114 9.75 -14.76 -5.78
C ASN A 114 8.36 -15.36 -6.04
N ALA A 115 7.70 -14.88 -7.10
CA ALA A 115 6.49 -15.49 -7.62
C ALA A 115 6.78 -16.76 -8.46
N SER A 116 8.05 -17.12 -8.63
CA SER A 116 8.49 -18.38 -9.21
C SER A 116 8.51 -19.49 -8.17
N ASP A 117 8.65 -20.73 -8.64
CA ASP A 117 8.64 -21.90 -7.78
C ASP A 117 9.85 -21.86 -6.82
N ILE A 118 9.61 -22.15 -5.54
CA ILE A 118 10.64 -22.06 -4.50
C ILE A 118 11.58 -23.26 -4.71
N THR A 119 12.86 -22.96 -4.87
CA THR A 119 13.89 -23.99 -5.03
C THR A 119 14.77 -23.97 -3.79
N GLU A 120 14.49 -24.86 -2.85
CA GLU A 120 15.33 -25.07 -1.67
C GLU A 120 15.84 -26.52 -1.68
N GLY A 121 17.14 -26.72 -1.43
CA GLY A 121 17.72 -28.06 -1.31
C GLY A 121 17.68 -28.96 -2.56
N GLY A 122 17.42 -28.40 -3.75
CA GLY A 122 17.34 -29.17 -5.00
C GLY A 122 15.94 -29.70 -5.35
N THR A 123 14.90 -29.32 -4.59
CA THR A 123 13.50 -29.62 -4.90
C THR A 123 12.73 -28.33 -5.23
N THR A 124 12.04 -28.33 -6.36
CA THR A 124 11.21 -27.21 -6.82
C THR A 124 9.77 -27.40 -6.32
N ILE A 125 9.35 -26.62 -5.33
CA ILE A 125 7.96 -26.62 -4.85
C ILE A 125 7.14 -25.74 -5.80
N GLN A 126 6.31 -26.37 -6.63
CA GLN A 126 5.42 -25.63 -7.52
C GLN A 126 4.29 -24.98 -6.71
N LEU A 127 4.24 -23.65 -6.76
CA LEU A 127 3.15 -22.90 -6.14
C LEU A 127 1.87 -23.06 -6.97
N PRO A 128 0.70 -23.25 -6.33
CA PRO A 128 -0.58 -23.19 -7.03
C PRO A 128 -0.69 -21.90 -7.84
N LYS A 129 -1.29 -22.00 -9.04
CA LYS A 129 -1.48 -20.85 -9.93
C LYS A 129 -2.18 -19.68 -9.23
N ASP A 130 -3.16 -19.99 -8.37
CA ASP A 130 -3.90 -18.98 -7.59
C ASP A 130 -3.00 -18.15 -6.67
N VAL A 131 -2.01 -18.80 -6.03
CA VAL A 131 -1.04 -18.12 -5.17
C VAL A 131 -0.07 -17.31 -6.03
N LYS A 132 0.43 -17.90 -7.12
CA LYS A 132 1.36 -17.24 -8.05
C LYS A 132 0.77 -15.98 -8.67
N ASP A 133 -0.50 -16.02 -9.07
CA ASP A 133 -1.20 -14.89 -9.65
C ASP A 133 -1.50 -13.81 -8.61
N ALA A 134 -1.86 -14.20 -7.38
CA ALA A 134 -2.00 -13.26 -6.27
C ALA A 134 -0.66 -12.56 -5.93
N LEU A 135 0.46 -13.30 -5.92
CA LEU A 135 1.78 -12.72 -5.69
C LEU A 135 2.19 -11.75 -6.80
N LYS A 136 1.95 -12.11 -8.08
CA LYS A 136 2.19 -11.20 -9.21
C LYS A 136 1.31 -9.95 -9.13
N ALA A 137 0.05 -10.10 -8.76
CA ALA A 137 -0.87 -8.98 -8.58
C ALA A 137 -0.38 -8.07 -7.43
N PHE A 138 0.03 -8.64 -6.31
CA PHE A 138 0.60 -7.91 -5.18
C PHE A 138 1.85 -7.12 -5.58
N GLN A 139 2.83 -7.76 -6.21
CA GLN A 139 4.05 -7.10 -6.70
C GLN A 139 3.71 -5.92 -7.61
N LYS A 140 2.80 -6.14 -8.56
CA LYS A 140 2.35 -5.11 -9.49
C LYS A 140 1.68 -3.96 -8.73
N LEU A 141 0.72 -4.25 -7.87
CA LEU A 141 -0.01 -3.22 -7.13
C LEU A 141 0.89 -2.39 -6.22
N ILE A 142 1.84 -3.01 -5.50
CA ILE A 142 2.82 -2.28 -4.68
C ILE A 142 3.61 -1.31 -5.55
N LYS A 143 4.24 -1.79 -6.62
CA LYS A 143 5.02 -0.94 -7.54
C LYS A 143 4.19 0.22 -8.11
N TRP A 144 2.97 -0.05 -8.58
CA TRP A 144 2.11 0.99 -9.13
C TRP A 144 1.61 1.96 -8.06
N SER A 145 1.38 1.51 -6.83
CA SER A 145 1.01 2.37 -5.70
C SER A 145 2.17 3.28 -5.28
N GLU A 146 3.40 2.77 -5.21
CA GLU A 146 4.60 3.56 -4.96
C GLU A 146 4.75 4.69 -5.98
N VAL A 147 4.64 4.37 -7.28
CA VAL A 147 4.67 5.37 -8.36
C VAL A 147 3.54 6.37 -8.22
N ALA A 148 2.31 5.91 -7.97
CA ALA A 148 1.15 6.79 -7.86
C ALA A 148 1.29 7.80 -6.69
N PHE A 149 1.79 7.37 -5.53
CA PHE A 149 2.04 8.30 -4.41
C PHE A 149 3.15 9.30 -4.71
N ILE A 150 4.24 8.90 -5.36
CA ILE A 150 5.32 9.81 -5.74
C ILE A 150 4.78 10.90 -6.68
N VAL A 151 4.08 10.51 -7.74
CA VAL A 151 3.54 11.46 -8.72
C VAL A 151 2.46 12.35 -8.09
N ALA A 152 1.60 11.80 -7.22
CA ALA A 152 0.60 12.58 -6.50
C ALA A 152 1.23 13.61 -5.55
N LEU A 153 2.29 13.26 -4.82
CA LEU A 153 3.01 14.19 -3.93
C LEU A 153 3.72 15.29 -4.71
N ILE A 154 4.29 14.98 -5.89
CA ILE A 154 4.85 15.99 -6.79
C ILE A 154 3.75 16.93 -7.29
N GLY A 155 2.61 16.39 -7.72
CA GLY A 155 1.44 17.18 -8.13
C GLY A 155 0.95 18.12 -7.03
N LEU A 156 0.80 17.63 -5.80
CA LEU A 156 0.44 18.47 -4.64
C LEU A 156 1.48 19.55 -4.35
N GLY A 157 2.78 19.24 -4.51
CA GLY A 157 3.85 20.22 -4.38
C GLY A 157 3.79 21.31 -5.44
N LEU A 158 3.53 20.94 -6.70
CA LEU A 158 3.30 21.88 -7.80
C LEU A 158 2.05 22.73 -7.57
N GLU A 159 0.95 22.11 -7.13
CA GLU A 159 -0.29 22.80 -6.77
C GLU A 159 -0.05 23.86 -5.69
N LEU A 160 0.76 23.55 -4.68
CA LEU A 160 1.11 24.51 -3.63
C LEU A 160 1.94 25.69 -4.17
N LEU A 161 2.91 25.43 -5.06
CA LEU A 161 3.71 26.48 -5.69
C LEU A 161 2.86 27.37 -6.60
N ILE A 162 2.08 26.78 -7.51
CA ILE A 162 1.25 27.51 -8.47
C ILE A 162 0.10 28.23 -7.75
N GLY A 163 -0.46 27.61 -6.71
CA GLY A 163 -1.56 28.15 -5.91
C GLY A 163 -1.24 29.46 -5.21
N ILE A 164 0.01 29.69 -4.81
CA ILE A 164 0.47 30.99 -4.28
C ILE A 164 0.39 32.07 -5.36
N PHE A 165 0.77 31.72 -6.60
CA PHE A 165 0.74 32.64 -7.75
C PHE A 165 -0.66 32.82 -8.35
N SER A 166 -1.62 31.96 -8.00
CA SER A 166 -3.03 32.07 -8.42
C SER A 166 -3.65 33.43 -8.08
N ASN A 167 -3.09 34.16 -7.10
CA ASN A 167 -3.52 35.52 -6.78
C ASN A 167 -3.15 36.57 -7.83
N PHE A 168 -2.23 36.34 -8.76
CA PHE A 168 -1.75 37.42 -9.64
C PHE A 168 -2.50 37.51 -10.97
N SER A 169 -3.15 36.43 -11.44
CA SER A 169 -3.81 36.42 -12.74
C SER A 169 -4.89 35.34 -12.83
N ARG A 170 -5.99 35.65 -13.53
CA ARG A 170 -7.10 34.72 -13.77
C ARG A 170 -6.66 33.48 -14.54
N ALA A 171 -5.68 33.63 -15.45
CA ALA A 171 -5.13 32.51 -16.19
C ALA A 171 -4.43 31.50 -15.26
N VAL A 172 -3.72 32.00 -14.24
CA VAL A 172 -3.04 31.15 -13.26
C VAL A 172 -4.05 30.46 -12.33
N SER A 173 -5.15 31.14 -11.97
CA SER A 173 -6.23 30.50 -11.20
C SER A 173 -6.88 29.35 -11.96
N CYS A 174 -7.15 29.52 -13.26
CA CYS A 174 -7.69 28.47 -14.12
C CYS A 174 -6.72 27.26 -14.21
N LEU A 175 -5.43 27.54 -14.38
CA LEU A 175 -4.39 26.50 -14.41
C LEU A 175 -4.31 25.74 -13.08
N THR A 176 -4.36 26.46 -11.95
CA THR A 176 -4.30 25.85 -10.61
C THR A 176 -5.46 24.89 -10.38
N TRP A 177 -6.68 25.28 -10.78
CA TRP A 177 -7.84 24.40 -10.65
C TRP A 177 -7.70 23.14 -11.51
N PHE A 178 -7.27 23.28 -12.76
CA PHE A 178 -7.06 22.12 -13.64
C PHE A 178 -6.01 21.17 -13.05
N GLU A 179 -4.89 21.71 -12.58
CA GLU A 179 -3.84 20.95 -11.92
C GLU A 179 -4.33 20.26 -10.64
N SER A 180 -5.13 20.95 -9.84
CA SER A 180 -5.73 20.41 -8.62
C SER A 180 -6.66 19.23 -8.91
N VAL A 181 -7.45 19.30 -9.98
CA VAL A 181 -8.31 18.19 -10.42
C VAL A 181 -7.47 16.99 -10.84
N VAL A 182 -6.42 17.21 -11.65
CA VAL A 182 -5.49 16.14 -12.08
C VAL A 182 -4.82 15.49 -10.86
N THR A 183 -4.32 16.31 -9.94
CA THR A 183 -3.67 15.85 -8.71
C THR A 183 -4.64 15.07 -7.82
N THR A 184 -5.89 15.51 -7.70
CA THR A 184 -6.92 14.79 -6.93
C THR A 184 -7.20 13.42 -7.49
N ILE A 185 -7.28 13.28 -8.82
CA ILE A 185 -7.43 11.98 -9.47
C ILE A 185 -6.24 11.07 -9.15
N LEU A 186 -5.02 11.60 -9.19
CA LEU A 186 -3.81 10.84 -8.85
C LEU A 186 -3.80 10.37 -7.39
N VAL A 187 -4.18 11.24 -6.45
CA VAL A 187 -4.31 10.89 -5.02
C VAL A 187 -5.35 9.78 -4.81
N ILE A 188 -6.51 9.88 -5.46
CA ILE A 188 -7.56 8.85 -5.38
C ILE A 188 -7.07 7.52 -5.95
N ILE A 189 -6.36 7.54 -7.09
CA ILE A 189 -5.77 6.34 -7.68
C ILE A 189 -4.76 5.70 -6.72
N ALA A 190 -3.88 6.50 -6.10
CA ALA A 190 -2.91 6.00 -5.14
C ALA A 190 -3.58 5.33 -3.93
N CYS A 191 -4.60 6.00 -3.34
CA CYS A 191 -5.37 5.45 -2.22
C CYS A 191 -6.10 4.16 -2.61
N SER A 192 -6.66 4.11 -3.81
CA SER A 192 -7.38 2.95 -4.33
C SER A 192 -6.45 1.76 -4.57
N LEU A 193 -5.25 1.98 -5.12
CA LEU A 193 -4.24 0.93 -5.32
C LEU A 193 -3.76 0.33 -4.01
N SER A 194 -3.52 1.15 -2.98
CA SER A 194 -3.19 0.64 -1.65
C SER A 194 -4.34 -0.15 -1.03
N THR A 195 -5.57 0.36 -1.17
CA THR A 195 -6.77 -0.34 -0.70
C THR A 195 -6.93 -1.70 -1.39
N ALA A 196 -6.69 -1.77 -2.71
CA ALA A 196 -6.71 -3.01 -3.48
C ALA A 196 -5.63 -3.99 -3.02
N THR A 197 -4.43 -3.50 -2.72
CA THR A 197 -3.32 -4.32 -2.18
C THR A 197 -3.74 -4.98 -0.86
N VAL A 198 -4.37 -4.20 0.01
CA VAL A 198 -4.92 -4.68 1.28
C VAL A 198 -6.01 -5.72 1.08
N ALA A 199 -6.93 -5.47 0.14
CA ALA A 199 -8.03 -6.37 -0.17
C ALA A 199 -7.55 -7.72 -0.73
N ILE A 200 -6.55 -7.74 -1.62
CA ILE A 200 -6.02 -8.99 -2.19
C ILE A 200 -5.41 -9.86 -1.09
N ILE A 201 -4.57 -9.28 -0.21
CA ILE A 201 -3.95 -10.06 0.87
C ILE A 201 -5.00 -10.57 1.85
N ALA A 202 -5.94 -9.72 2.25
CA ALA A 202 -7.03 -10.14 3.11
C ALA A 202 -7.87 -11.25 2.46
N GLY A 203 -8.15 -11.16 1.16
CA GLY A 203 -8.89 -12.18 0.40
C GLY A 203 -8.17 -13.52 0.34
N VAL A 204 -6.87 -13.52 0.04
CA VAL A 204 -6.05 -14.75 -0.01
C VAL A 204 -6.02 -15.42 1.36
N VAL A 205 -5.79 -14.66 2.43
CA VAL A 205 -5.66 -15.24 3.77
C VAL A 205 -7.01 -15.65 4.35
N GLN A 206 -8.08 -14.89 4.14
CA GLN A 206 -9.42 -15.32 4.56
C GLN A 206 -9.87 -16.58 3.81
N GLY A 207 -9.54 -16.69 2.52
CA GLY A 207 -9.77 -17.89 1.73
C GLY A 207 -8.94 -19.10 2.20
N SER A 208 -7.74 -18.87 2.74
CA SER A 208 -6.85 -19.92 3.22
C SER A 208 -7.01 -20.26 4.71
N LYS A 209 -7.67 -19.39 5.49
CA LYS A 209 -7.88 -19.53 6.94
C LYS A 209 -8.57 -20.84 7.33
N SER A 210 -9.51 -21.31 6.51
CA SER A 210 -10.22 -22.59 6.74
C SER A 210 -9.33 -23.82 6.55
N LEU A 211 -8.22 -23.68 5.80
CA LEU A 211 -7.34 -24.78 5.44
C LEU A 211 -6.04 -24.79 6.24
N TYR A 212 -5.56 -23.62 6.65
CA TYR A 212 -4.20 -23.47 7.19
C TYR A 212 -4.10 -22.61 8.45
N GLY A 213 -5.16 -21.94 8.92
CA GLY A 213 -5.16 -21.20 10.19
C GLY A 213 -4.50 -19.80 10.17
N ALA A 214 -3.95 -19.36 9.04
CA ALA A 214 -3.36 -18.02 8.91
C ALA A 214 -4.38 -16.89 9.18
N LYS A 215 -3.94 -15.84 9.87
CA LYS A 215 -4.76 -14.67 10.22
C LYS A 215 -4.13 -13.39 9.67
N VAL A 216 -4.97 -12.45 9.26
CA VAL A 216 -4.53 -11.08 8.90
C VAL A 216 -5.06 -10.11 9.92
N HIS A 217 -4.15 -9.33 10.49
CA HIS A 217 -4.50 -8.11 11.19
C HIS A 217 -4.31 -6.94 10.23
N LEU A 218 -5.43 -6.28 9.91
CA LEU A 218 -5.46 -5.07 9.11
C LEU A 218 -5.21 -3.88 10.03
N ASP A 219 -4.09 -3.19 9.84
CA ASP A 219 -3.86 -1.92 10.53
C ASP A 219 -4.60 -0.82 9.76
N GLY A 220 -5.85 -0.57 10.15
CA GLY A 220 -6.73 0.42 9.51
C GLY A 220 -6.20 1.86 9.59
N ARG A 221 -5.15 2.12 10.38
CA ARG A 221 -4.53 3.44 10.53
C ARG A 221 -3.95 3.96 9.22
N PHE A 222 -3.24 3.11 8.47
CA PHE A 222 -2.66 3.51 7.18
C PHE A 222 -3.74 3.95 6.20
N LEU A 223 -4.77 3.11 6.05
CA LEU A 223 -5.87 3.40 5.13
C LEU A 223 -6.65 4.66 5.57
N ALA A 224 -6.86 4.85 6.87
CA ALA A 224 -7.48 6.06 7.38
C ALA A 224 -6.66 7.32 7.04
N VAL A 225 -5.34 7.30 7.27
CA VAL A 225 -4.46 8.46 7.01
C VAL A 225 -4.47 8.84 5.53
N ILE A 226 -4.32 7.88 4.61
CA ILE A 226 -4.30 8.19 3.17
C ILE A 226 -5.65 8.72 2.68
N TRP A 227 -6.77 8.19 3.18
CA TRP A 227 -8.11 8.66 2.80
C TRP A 227 -8.47 10.01 3.44
N ILE A 228 -7.95 10.33 4.63
CA ILE A 228 -8.03 11.68 5.20
C ILE A 228 -7.27 12.66 4.31
N GLY A 229 -6.07 12.30 3.85
CA GLY A 229 -5.32 13.09 2.87
C GLY A 229 -6.09 13.30 1.57
N ALA A 230 -6.70 12.24 1.03
CA ALA A 230 -7.58 12.34 -0.14
C ALA A 230 -8.77 13.27 0.09
N ALA A 231 -9.39 13.23 1.27
CA ALA A 231 -10.50 14.13 1.62
C ALA A 231 -10.04 15.60 1.66
N PHE A 232 -8.84 15.88 2.20
CA PHE A 232 -8.26 17.22 2.14
C PHE A 232 -7.95 17.67 0.72
N CYS A 233 -7.41 16.79 -0.13
CA CYS A 233 -7.16 17.06 -1.55
C CYS A 233 -8.45 17.38 -2.32
N ILE A 234 -9.51 16.60 -2.11
CA ILE A 234 -10.82 16.84 -2.72
C ILE A 234 -11.39 18.18 -2.24
N GLY A 235 -11.29 18.45 -0.93
CA GLY A 235 -11.67 19.74 -0.36
C GLY A 235 -10.92 20.89 -1.02
N ALA A 236 -9.59 20.80 -1.14
CA ALA A 236 -8.76 21.81 -1.78
C ALA A 236 -9.23 22.08 -3.22
N SER A 237 -9.42 21.04 -4.04
CA SER A 237 -9.94 21.14 -5.41
C SER A 237 -11.28 21.84 -5.52
N LEU A 238 -12.20 21.56 -4.59
CA LEU A 238 -13.50 22.24 -4.53
C LEU A 238 -13.32 23.72 -4.20
N PHE A 239 -12.42 24.05 -3.26
CA PHE A 239 -12.18 25.45 -2.90
C PHE A 239 -11.42 26.24 -3.95
N TRP A 240 -10.57 25.58 -4.76
CA TRP A 240 -9.93 26.22 -5.92
C TRP A 240 -10.95 26.73 -6.94
N ILE A 241 -12.14 26.10 -7.09
CA ILE A 241 -13.21 26.62 -7.97
C ILE A 241 -13.67 28.02 -7.52
N PHE A 242 -13.81 28.24 -6.21
CA PHE A 242 -14.24 29.55 -5.69
C PHE A 242 -13.20 30.65 -5.95
N THR A 243 -11.92 30.31 -6.07
CA THR A 243 -10.88 31.29 -6.44
C THR A 243 -11.09 31.84 -7.86
N ILE A 244 -11.64 31.03 -8.77
CA ILE A 244 -11.95 31.44 -10.15
C ILE A 244 -13.28 32.19 -10.24
N CYS A 245 -14.32 31.71 -9.56
CA CYS A 245 -15.69 32.21 -9.74
C CYS A 245 -16.07 33.38 -8.83
N CYS A 246 -15.58 33.40 -7.60
CA CYS A 246 -16.05 34.33 -6.56
C CYS A 246 -14.96 35.29 -6.05
N CYS A 247 -13.69 34.93 -6.26
CA CYS A 247 -12.52 35.63 -5.73
C CYS A 247 -11.48 35.96 -6.82
N ALA A 248 -11.93 36.08 -8.08
CA ALA A 248 -11.07 36.31 -9.24
C ALA A 248 -10.19 37.57 -9.07
N PRO A 249 -8.90 37.51 -9.44
CA PRO A 249 -8.07 38.71 -9.54
C PRO A 249 -8.62 39.63 -10.64
N GLU A 250 -8.63 40.94 -10.35
CA GLU A 250 -9.07 41.98 -11.28
C GLU A 250 -8.14 42.08 -12.50
#